data_AF-A0A9E0A3J6-F1
#
_entry.id   AF-A0A9E0A3J6-F1
#
_cell.length_a   1.000
_cell.length_b   1.000
_cell.length_c   1.000
_cell.angle_alpha   90.00
_cell.angle_beta   90.00
_cell.angle_gamma   90.00
#
_symmetry.space_group_name_H-M   'P 1'
#
loop_
_entity.id
_entity.type
_entity.pdbx_description
1 polymer ?
#
loop_
_entity_poly.entity_id
_entity_poly.type
_entity_poly.pdbx_seq_one_letter_code
_entity_poly.pdbx_strand_id
1 'polypeptide(L)'
;MKKIEQILEHNIVNDFDERLTPNEIRDILKADLEILNKSNPYTCIVNQKEIKIYVKQITYLGHPHLAFKKRIQISRGWQIGLKEENAYLMGVYKYKETILYAIFDKKNFVTRVTNNSSAHVSTFDLLNAQQKGIFTKKDIRGNVITCVRKDLIKIVFSKIVSNESVLCQEILLFENFKLSLNSIYHGIECYTELISNNYRNKFQPEWFGFFIEFKFEKFLEENSNYKSICWYQSKKSKNDIDLDLNFNNKFLGDLKTHSNESSAILGNNIKNINMALEKYGKLWYIVFNHNTFRDSENNFEVTIFWNEQQKKDNLMSYSKKMKNRIELTDFMILEINEYNKKYLSVFNQGINSNKLPREPKIKIDKKMINNF
;
A
#
# COMPACT_ATOMS: atom_id res chain seq x y z
N MET A 1 -3.51 -20.99 24.26
CA MET A 1 -2.82 -19.94 23.47
C MET A 1 -3.49 -19.83 22.10
N LYS A 2 -3.53 -18.65 21.49
CA LYS A 2 -4.10 -18.44 20.15
C LYS A 2 -3.03 -18.75 19.09
N LYS A 3 -3.35 -19.55 18.07
CA LYS A 3 -2.51 -19.70 16.88
C LYS A 3 -2.56 -18.40 16.05
N ILE A 4 -1.40 -17.96 15.59
CA ILE A 4 -1.20 -16.74 14.82
C ILE A 4 -0.45 -17.04 13.53
N GLU A 5 -0.42 -16.07 12.62
CA GLU A 5 0.28 -16.25 11.34
C GLU A 5 1.78 -16.20 11.57
N GLN A 6 2.48 -17.22 11.09
CA GLN A 6 3.93 -17.33 11.07
C GLN A 6 4.41 -17.58 9.64
N ILE A 7 5.65 -17.21 9.37
CA ILE A 7 6.33 -17.41 8.10
C ILE A 7 7.22 -18.64 8.22
N LEU A 8 6.93 -19.64 7.39
CA LEU A 8 7.75 -20.83 7.24
C LEU A 8 8.17 -20.92 5.77
N GLU A 9 9.48 -20.89 5.54
CA GLU A 9 10.06 -20.86 4.19
C GLU A 9 9.53 -19.68 3.37
N HIS A 10 8.62 -19.90 2.42
CA HIS A 10 8.01 -18.87 1.58
C HIS A 10 6.49 -18.78 1.73
N ASN A 11 5.95 -19.33 2.83
CA ASN A 11 4.51 -19.45 3.06
C ASN A 11 4.09 -18.93 4.44
N ILE A 12 2.81 -18.60 4.58
CA ILE A 12 2.18 -18.32 5.88
C ILE A 12 1.52 -19.59 6.42
N VAL A 13 1.86 -19.94 7.67
CA VAL A 13 1.27 -21.03 8.45
C VAL A 13 0.64 -20.49 9.74
N ASN A 14 -0.29 -21.23 10.35
CA ASN A 14 -0.85 -20.87 11.65
C ASN A 14 -0.20 -21.68 12.78
N ASP A 15 0.56 -21.03 13.64
CA ASP A 15 1.22 -21.67 14.79
C ASP A 15 1.38 -20.69 15.98
N PHE A 16 2.08 -21.09 17.03
CA PHE A 16 2.35 -20.26 18.20
C PHE A 16 3.54 -19.31 17.98
N ASP A 17 3.58 -18.26 18.81
CA ASP A 17 4.71 -17.32 18.80
C ASP A 17 5.91 -17.91 19.52
N GLU A 18 7.10 -17.79 18.92
CA GLU A 18 8.35 -18.14 19.56
C GLU A 18 8.82 -16.98 20.44
N ARG A 19 9.55 -17.26 21.52
CA ARG A 19 10.16 -16.24 22.37
C ARG A 19 11.66 -16.34 22.29
N LEU A 20 12.30 -15.20 22.10
CA LEU A 20 13.75 -15.06 22.13
C LEU A 20 14.20 -14.40 23.43
N THR A 21 15.22 -14.98 24.04
CA THR A 21 16.01 -14.36 25.09
C THR A 21 16.92 -13.27 24.50
N PRO A 22 17.40 -12.31 25.32
CA PRO A 22 18.36 -11.31 24.87
C PRO A 22 19.66 -11.90 24.29
N ASN A 23 20.09 -13.07 24.79
CA ASN A 23 21.28 -13.75 24.28
C ASN A 23 21.04 -14.32 22.89
N GLU A 24 19.90 -14.97 22.64
CA GLU A 24 19.56 -15.48 21.31
C GLU A 24 19.43 -14.37 20.28
N ILE A 25 18.83 -13.22 20.65
CA ILE A 25 18.81 -12.04 19.77
C ILE A 25 20.24 -11.61 19.42
N ARG A 26 21.12 -11.53 20.42
CA ARG A 26 22.52 -11.15 20.20
C ARG A 26 23.26 -12.13 19.30
N ASP A 27 23.03 -13.43 19.47
CA ASP A 27 23.70 -14.46 18.68
C ASP A 27 23.23 -14.45 17.21
N ILE A 28 21.93 -14.20 16.98
CA ILE A 28 21.40 -13.93 15.63
C ILE A 28 22.09 -12.72 15.01
N LEU A 29 22.17 -11.60 15.74
CA LEU A 29 22.79 -10.38 15.23
C LEU A 29 24.27 -10.57 14.91
N LYS A 30 25.03 -11.27 15.75
CA LYS A 30 26.45 -11.54 15.52
C LYS A 30 26.74 -12.37 14.28
N ALA A 31 25.82 -13.28 13.92
CA ALA A 31 25.97 -14.07 12.71
C ALA A 31 25.90 -13.19 11.45
N ASP A 32 25.18 -12.07 11.52
CA ASP A 32 24.87 -11.25 10.36
C ASP A 32 25.50 -9.85 10.37
N LEU A 33 25.97 -9.37 11.53
CA LEU A 33 26.50 -8.02 11.74
C LEU A 33 27.73 -8.07 12.66
N GLU A 34 28.67 -7.16 12.45
CA GLU A 34 29.87 -7.01 13.29
C GLU A 34 29.52 -6.23 14.57
N ILE A 35 28.98 -6.94 15.57
CA ILE A 35 28.53 -6.35 16.83
C ILE A 35 29.72 -6.12 17.78
N LEU A 36 29.95 -4.86 18.18
CA LEU A 36 31.09 -4.42 19.00
C LEU A 36 30.85 -4.52 20.52
N ASN A 37 29.60 -4.51 20.98
CA ASN A 37 29.25 -4.52 22.40
C ASN A 37 28.33 -5.70 22.79
N LYS A 38 28.09 -5.87 24.09
CA LYS A 38 27.38 -7.06 24.62
C LYS A 38 25.88 -6.84 24.85
N SER A 39 25.41 -5.60 24.83
CA SER A 39 24.05 -5.23 25.26
C SER A 39 23.40 -4.26 24.29
N ASN A 40 22.07 -4.17 24.36
CA ASN A 40 21.27 -3.25 23.58
C ASN A 40 21.33 -1.82 24.17
N PRO A 41 21.50 -0.74 23.37
CA PRO A 41 21.67 -0.73 21.90
C PRO A 41 22.97 -1.37 21.45
N TYR A 42 22.90 -2.17 20.39
CA TYR A 42 24.06 -2.82 19.82
C TYR A 42 24.80 -1.87 18.89
N THR A 43 26.12 -1.81 18.99
CA THR A 43 26.97 -1.00 18.12
C THR A 43 27.58 -1.87 17.04
N CYS A 44 27.57 -1.42 15.79
CA CYS A 44 28.30 -2.06 14.69
C CYS A 44 28.89 -1.03 13.72
N ILE A 45 29.81 -1.48 12.87
CA ILE A 45 30.42 -0.66 11.82
C ILE A 45 29.78 -1.00 10.48
N VAL A 46 29.28 0.02 9.78
CA VAL A 46 28.74 -0.09 8.42
C VAL A 46 29.33 1.06 7.60
N ASN A 47 29.98 0.75 6.48
CA ASN A 47 30.63 1.75 5.61
C ASN A 47 31.56 2.70 6.40
N GLN A 48 32.38 2.15 7.29
CA GLN A 48 33.30 2.89 8.18
C GLN A 48 32.61 3.86 9.15
N LYS A 49 31.28 3.83 9.26
CA LYS A 49 30.52 4.58 10.25
C LYS A 49 30.08 3.66 11.38
N GLU A 50 30.27 4.11 12.61
CA GLU A 50 29.67 3.48 13.77
C GLU A 50 28.17 3.79 13.80
N ILE A 51 27.35 2.75 13.90
CA ILE A 51 25.89 2.85 14.04
C ILE A 51 25.42 2.16 15.31
N LYS A 52 24.33 2.66 15.90
CA LYS A 52 23.66 2.08 17.06
C LYS A 52 22.33 1.46 16.65
N ILE A 53 22.08 0.22 17.04
CA ILE A 53 20.86 -0.52 16.69
C ILE A 53 20.11 -0.90 17.97
N TYR A 54 18.93 -0.33 18.12
CA TYR A 54 17.98 -0.61 19.18
C TYR A 54 17.08 -1.78 18.76
N VAL A 55 17.31 -2.96 19.34
CA VAL A 55 16.72 -4.21 18.82
C VAL A 55 15.67 -4.83 19.75
N LYS A 56 14.52 -5.24 19.21
CA LYS A 56 13.54 -6.06 19.94
C LYS A 56 13.04 -7.21 19.10
N GLN A 57 12.56 -8.26 19.74
CA GLN A 57 11.87 -9.32 19.00
C GLN A 57 10.53 -8.81 18.46
N ILE A 58 10.25 -9.14 17.20
CA ILE A 58 8.94 -8.99 16.58
C ILE A 58 8.05 -10.12 17.08
N THR A 59 6.96 -9.76 17.74
CA THR A 59 6.00 -10.71 18.33
C THR A 59 4.59 -10.37 17.90
N TYR A 60 3.65 -11.31 18.07
CA TYR A 60 2.23 -11.05 17.91
C TYR A 60 1.77 -9.88 18.79
N LEU A 61 0.91 -9.03 18.23
CA LEU A 61 0.40 -7.83 18.91
C LEU A 61 -0.39 -8.15 20.20
N GLY A 62 -0.89 -9.37 20.35
CA GLY A 62 -1.65 -9.84 21.51
C GLY A 62 -3.16 -9.87 21.26
N HIS A 63 -3.91 -10.57 22.11
CA HIS A 63 -5.36 -10.59 22.06
C HIS A 63 -5.92 -9.20 22.42
N PRO A 64 -6.96 -8.68 21.71
CA PRO A 64 -7.83 -9.34 20.73
C PRO A 64 -7.42 -9.17 19.25
N HIS A 65 -6.18 -8.77 18.95
CA HIS A 65 -5.80 -8.36 17.60
C HIS A 65 -5.78 -9.50 16.56
N LEU A 66 -5.83 -9.16 15.28
CA LEU A 66 -5.80 -10.12 14.18
C LEU A 66 -4.45 -10.84 14.09
N ALA A 67 -4.47 -12.09 13.64
CA ALA A 67 -3.32 -13.00 13.65
C ALA A 67 -2.10 -12.45 12.89
N PHE A 68 -2.32 -11.66 11.84
CA PHE A 68 -1.25 -11.06 11.04
C PHE A 68 -0.53 -9.88 11.72
N LYS A 69 -1.12 -9.28 12.77
CA LYS A 69 -0.59 -8.04 13.39
C LYS A 69 0.55 -8.39 14.34
N LYS A 70 1.76 -7.92 14.01
CA LYS A 70 2.96 -8.07 14.84
C LYS A 70 3.49 -6.70 15.26
N ARG A 71 4.34 -6.68 16.28
CA ARG A 71 5.02 -5.47 16.77
C ARG A 71 6.36 -5.75 17.41
N ILE A 72 7.15 -4.69 17.58
CA ILE A 72 8.11 -4.57 18.68
C ILE A 72 7.54 -3.64 19.76
N GLN A 73 7.81 -3.95 21.02
CA GLN A 73 7.54 -3.06 22.16
C GLN A 73 8.79 -2.25 22.46
N ILE A 74 8.69 -0.92 22.34
CA ILE A 74 9.83 -0.02 22.49
C ILE A 74 10.11 0.17 23.98
N SER A 75 11.37 -0.02 24.38
CA SER A 75 11.75 0.10 25.79
C SER A 75 11.71 1.56 26.25
N ARG A 76 11.37 1.76 27.52
CA ARG A 76 11.42 3.08 28.16
C ARG A 76 12.86 3.62 28.12
N GLY A 77 13.01 4.90 27.79
CA GLY A 77 14.30 5.61 27.76
C GLY A 77 15.02 5.58 26.41
N TRP A 78 14.60 4.73 25.45
CA TRP A 78 15.22 4.66 24.12
C TRP A 78 15.05 5.94 23.31
N GLN A 79 14.10 6.81 23.66
CA GLN A 79 13.84 8.05 22.94
C GLN A 79 15.07 8.96 22.85
N ILE A 80 15.88 9.02 23.91
CA ILE A 80 17.07 9.88 23.95
C ILE A 80 18.10 9.40 22.93
N GLY A 81 18.45 8.12 22.97
CA GLY A 81 19.47 7.59 22.07
C GLY A 81 18.99 7.37 20.64
N LEU A 82 17.68 7.20 20.41
CA LEU A 82 17.11 7.20 19.05
C LEU A 82 17.14 8.59 18.38
N LYS A 83 17.40 9.69 19.11
CA LYS A 83 17.62 11.01 18.50
C LYS A 83 18.92 11.10 17.71
N GLU A 84 19.91 10.30 18.06
CA GLU A 84 21.20 10.29 17.37
C GLU A 84 21.02 9.92 15.89
N GLU A 85 21.71 10.59 14.97
CA GLU A 85 21.53 10.41 13.52
C GLU A 85 21.71 8.95 13.09
N ASN A 86 22.80 8.32 13.52
CA ASN A 86 23.17 6.94 13.21
C ASN A 86 22.57 5.89 14.17
N ALA A 87 21.46 6.22 14.84
CA ALA A 87 20.68 5.27 15.62
C ALA A 87 19.49 4.71 14.84
N TYR A 88 19.28 3.40 14.89
CA TYR A 88 18.23 2.70 14.15
C TYR A 88 17.37 1.85 15.09
N LEU A 89 16.07 1.78 14.81
CA LEU A 89 15.14 0.92 15.52
C LEU A 89 14.88 -0.33 14.67
N MET A 90 15.17 -1.51 15.21
CA MET A 90 15.08 -2.77 14.48
C MET A 90 14.32 -3.84 15.25
N GLY A 91 13.52 -4.61 14.51
CA GLY A 91 12.88 -5.82 14.96
C GLY A 91 13.58 -7.06 14.42
N VAL A 92 13.69 -8.10 15.24
CA VAL A 92 14.11 -9.45 14.82
C VAL A 92 12.91 -10.36 14.88
N TYR A 93 12.52 -10.92 13.74
CA TYR A 93 11.52 -11.97 13.65
C TYR A 93 12.22 -13.32 13.56
N LYS A 94 11.76 -14.29 14.35
CA LYS A 94 12.18 -15.69 14.26
C LYS A 94 10.96 -16.60 14.36
N TYR A 95 10.93 -17.60 13.50
CA TYR A 95 10.09 -18.77 13.63
C TYR A 95 10.80 -19.96 12.98
N LYS A 96 11.13 -20.98 13.77
CA LYS A 96 12.00 -22.09 13.36
C LYS A 96 13.30 -21.54 12.75
N GLU A 97 13.63 -21.97 11.54
CA GLU A 97 14.81 -21.51 10.80
C GLU A 97 14.63 -20.16 10.10
N THR A 98 13.40 -19.64 10.03
CA THR A 98 13.13 -18.36 9.36
C THR A 98 13.51 -17.20 10.27
N ILE A 99 14.49 -16.40 9.84
CA ILE A 99 14.92 -15.17 10.51
C ILE A 99 14.76 -14.01 9.54
N LEU A 100 14.13 -12.94 10.00
CA LEU A 100 13.91 -11.71 9.23
C LEU A 100 14.16 -10.49 10.11
N TYR A 101 14.49 -9.38 9.48
CA TYR A 101 14.67 -8.09 10.13
C TYR A 101 13.57 -7.11 9.68
N ALA A 102 13.14 -6.22 10.57
CA ALA A 102 12.33 -5.07 10.19
C ALA A 102 12.95 -3.79 10.77
N ILE A 103 13.28 -2.84 9.91
CA ILE A 103 13.82 -1.53 10.29
C ILE A 103 12.67 -0.54 10.29
N PHE A 104 12.50 0.18 11.39
CA PHE A 104 11.40 1.12 11.60
C PHE A 104 11.91 2.56 11.61
N ASP A 105 11.19 3.46 10.95
CA ASP A 105 11.44 4.90 11.08
C ASP A 105 11.27 5.33 12.54
N LYS A 106 12.29 6.00 13.07
CA LYS A 106 12.36 6.47 14.46
C LYS A 106 11.63 7.81 14.69
N LYS A 107 11.26 8.56 13.65
CA LYS A 107 10.68 9.91 13.76
C LYS A 107 9.52 9.99 14.74
N ASN A 108 8.59 9.05 14.67
CA ASN A 108 7.41 9.01 15.54
C ASN A 108 7.70 8.50 16.96
N PHE A 109 8.82 7.80 17.17
CA PHE A 109 9.17 7.22 18.47
C PHE A 109 10.07 8.13 19.31
N VAL A 110 10.82 9.01 18.65
CA VAL A 110 11.67 10.02 19.29
C VAL A 110 10.84 11.10 19.99
N THR A 111 9.67 11.45 19.43
CA THR A 111 8.83 12.56 19.91
C THR A 111 7.76 12.13 20.92
N ARG A 112 7.36 10.85 20.91
CA ARG A 112 6.26 10.35 21.75
C ARG A 112 6.76 9.90 23.12
N VAL A 113 6.42 10.68 24.14
CA VAL A 113 6.57 10.31 25.56
C VAL A 113 5.44 9.35 25.95
N THR A 114 5.43 8.12 25.44
CA THR A 114 4.45 7.13 25.90
C THR A 114 5.13 5.84 26.32
N ASN A 115 4.78 5.38 27.53
CA ASN A 115 5.33 4.19 28.19
C ASN A 115 4.94 2.86 27.50
N ASN A 116 4.22 2.90 26.37
CA ASN A 116 3.71 1.74 25.63
C ASN A 116 3.80 1.91 24.10
N SER A 117 4.81 2.67 23.63
CA SER A 117 5.06 2.79 22.19
C SER A 117 5.37 1.43 21.57
N SER A 118 4.74 1.15 20.43
CA SER A 118 5.00 -0.06 19.65
C SER A 118 5.12 0.29 18.18
N ALA A 119 6.11 -0.30 17.51
CA ALA A 119 6.25 -0.23 16.07
C ALA A 119 5.61 -1.48 15.47
N HIS A 120 4.71 -1.31 14.52
CA HIS A 120 3.87 -2.40 14.00
C HIS A 120 4.39 -2.87 12.66
N VAL A 121 4.27 -4.16 12.42
CA VAL A 121 4.61 -4.81 11.15
C VAL A 121 3.59 -5.92 10.90
N SER A 122 3.20 -6.13 9.64
CA SER A 122 2.30 -7.22 9.28
C SER A 122 3.11 -8.49 8.96
N THR A 123 2.48 -9.65 9.11
CA THR A 123 3.08 -10.92 8.65
C THR A 123 3.34 -10.88 7.16
N PHE A 124 2.49 -10.18 6.40
CA PHE A 124 2.64 -10.03 4.97
C PHE A 124 3.87 -9.20 4.57
N ASP A 125 4.22 -8.15 5.33
CA ASP A 125 5.42 -7.34 5.07
C ASP A 125 6.69 -8.20 5.18
N LEU A 126 6.72 -9.04 6.22
CA LEU A 126 7.80 -9.97 6.49
C LEU A 126 7.85 -11.09 5.43
N LEU A 127 6.70 -11.62 5.00
CA LEU A 127 6.64 -12.61 3.91
C LEU A 127 7.17 -12.03 2.60
N ASN A 128 6.80 -10.79 2.27
CA ASN A 128 7.32 -10.11 1.09
C ASN A 128 8.85 -10.00 1.12
N ALA A 129 9.43 -9.64 2.28
CA ALA A 129 10.88 -9.62 2.42
C ALA A 129 11.48 -11.02 2.28
N GLN A 130 10.86 -12.05 2.82
CA GLN A 130 11.33 -13.43 2.69
C GLN A 130 11.34 -13.92 1.23
N GLN A 131 10.32 -13.56 0.46
CA GLN A 131 10.19 -13.96 -0.95
C GLN A 131 11.03 -13.09 -1.90
N LYS A 132 11.05 -11.77 -1.69
CA LYS A 132 11.62 -10.76 -2.61
C LYS A 132 12.99 -10.24 -2.14
N GLY A 133 13.43 -10.62 -0.94
CA GLY A 133 14.65 -10.15 -0.29
C GLY A 133 14.43 -8.89 0.56
N ILE A 134 13.90 -7.82 -0.03
CA ILE A 134 13.66 -6.53 0.64
C ILE A 134 12.23 -6.07 0.34
N PHE A 135 11.54 -5.57 1.36
CA PHE A 135 10.23 -4.97 1.22
C PHE A 135 10.12 -3.70 2.07
N THR A 136 9.76 -2.58 1.44
CA THR A 136 9.55 -1.31 2.13
C THR A 136 8.13 -0.82 1.90
N LYS A 137 7.50 -0.31 2.97
CA LYS A 137 6.23 0.39 2.89
C LYS A 137 6.18 1.61 3.78
N LYS A 138 5.27 2.53 3.48
CA LYS A 138 4.81 3.58 4.39
C LYS A 138 3.40 3.22 4.85
N ASP A 139 3.19 3.05 6.15
CA ASP A 139 1.87 2.71 6.69
C ASP A 139 0.91 3.92 6.65
N ILE A 140 -0.38 3.69 6.95
CA ILE A 140 -1.40 4.77 7.03
C ILE A 140 -1.12 5.84 8.08
N ARG A 141 -0.14 5.65 8.97
CA ARG A 141 0.31 6.64 9.98
C ARG A 141 1.60 7.34 9.56
N GLY A 142 2.08 7.08 8.35
CA GLY A 142 3.29 7.65 7.78
C GLY A 142 4.59 7.02 8.27
N ASN A 143 4.55 5.90 8.99
CA ASN A 143 5.76 5.19 9.41
C ASN A 143 6.35 4.42 8.23
N VAL A 144 7.63 4.62 7.97
CA VAL A 144 8.36 3.79 7.01
C VAL A 144 8.85 2.52 7.72
N ILE A 145 8.58 1.37 7.10
CA ILE A 145 8.95 0.04 7.59
C ILE A 145 9.67 -0.68 6.46
N THR A 146 10.89 -1.14 6.71
CA THR A 146 11.69 -1.92 5.75
C THR A 146 11.95 -3.31 6.33
N CYS A 147 11.27 -4.32 5.79
CA CYS A 147 11.51 -5.72 6.10
C CYS A 147 12.61 -6.28 5.20
N VAL A 148 13.50 -7.09 5.77
CA VAL A 148 14.73 -7.55 5.12
C VAL A 148 14.96 -9.03 5.43
N ARG A 149 15.25 -9.81 4.38
CA ARG A 149 15.72 -11.19 4.53
C ARG A 149 17.11 -11.22 5.14
N LYS A 150 17.37 -12.22 5.99
CA LYS A 150 18.59 -12.32 6.80
C LYS A 150 19.88 -12.06 6.01
N ASP A 151 20.03 -12.69 4.86
CA ASP A 151 21.20 -12.62 3.96
C ASP A 151 21.47 -11.23 3.39
N LEU A 152 20.48 -10.32 3.40
CA LEU A 152 20.59 -8.99 2.78
C LEU A 152 20.77 -7.85 3.80
N ILE A 153 20.80 -8.13 5.10
CA ILE A 153 20.81 -7.08 6.14
C ILE A 153 22.03 -6.16 6.04
N LYS A 154 23.21 -6.69 5.72
CA LYS A 154 24.43 -5.89 5.51
C LYS A 154 24.29 -4.92 4.35
N ILE A 155 23.74 -5.40 3.22
CA ILE A 155 23.51 -4.59 2.02
C ILE A 155 22.50 -3.48 2.31
N VAL A 156 21.41 -3.80 3.01
CA VAL A 156 20.38 -2.81 3.36
C VAL A 156 20.93 -1.75 4.31
N PHE A 157 21.67 -2.12 5.35
CA PHE A 157 22.28 -1.12 6.23
C PHE A 157 23.28 -0.23 5.48
N SER A 158 24.09 -0.80 4.58
CA SER A 158 24.98 -0.01 3.72
C SER A 158 24.20 1.05 2.93
N LYS A 159 23.11 0.65 2.27
CA LYS A 159 22.25 1.59 1.52
C LYS A 159 21.63 2.66 2.39
N ILE A 160 21.09 2.28 3.56
CA ILE A 160 20.47 3.22 4.50
C ILE A 160 21.50 4.25 5.00
N VAL A 161 22.69 3.79 5.37
CA VAL A 161 23.79 4.66 5.86
C VAL A 161 24.33 5.58 4.76
N SER A 162 24.25 5.15 3.50
CA SER A 162 24.59 5.95 2.31
C SER A 162 23.43 6.79 1.77
N ASN A 163 22.26 6.77 2.41
CA ASN A 163 21.04 7.48 1.98
C ASN A 163 20.58 7.12 0.55
N GLU A 164 20.78 5.86 0.14
CA GLU A 164 20.33 5.33 -1.15
C GLU A 164 18.88 4.82 -1.08
N SER A 165 18.13 4.98 -2.17
CA SER A 165 16.76 4.44 -2.27
C SER A 165 16.75 2.92 -2.35
N VAL A 166 15.77 2.31 -1.68
CA VAL A 166 15.49 0.87 -1.72
C VAL A 166 14.20 0.53 -2.48
N LEU A 167 13.57 1.51 -3.14
CA LEU A 167 12.32 1.32 -3.88
C LEU A 167 12.54 0.70 -5.26
N CYS A 168 11.58 -0.12 -5.71
CA CYS A 168 11.61 -0.69 -7.06
C CYS A 168 11.06 0.29 -8.11
N GLN A 169 11.34 0.02 -9.39
CA GLN A 169 10.96 0.89 -10.50
C GLN A 169 9.45 1.05 -10.66
N GLU A 170 8.66 0.00 -10.36
CA GLU A 170 7.20 0.06 -10.41
C GLU A 170 6.63 1.09 -9.41
N ILE A 171 7.23 1.21 -8.22
CA ILE A 171 6.82 2.21 -7.22
C ILE A 171 7.24 3.61 -7.66
N LEU A 172 8.47 3.75 -8.17
CA LEU A 172 8.99 5.04 -8.66
C LEU A 172 8.13 5.61 -9.80
N LEU A 173 7.60 4.74 -10.68
CA LEU A 173 6.66 5.14 -11.72
C LEU A 173 5.44 5.87 -11.14
N PHE A 174 4.81 5.32 -10.09
CA PHE A 174 3.62 5.93 -9.50
C PHE A 174 3.93 7.14 -8.61
N GLU A 175 5.10 7.20 -7.97
CA GLU A 175 5.57 8.41 -7.31
C GLU A 175 5.74 9.56 -8.32
N ASN A 176 6.33 9.29 -9.48
CA ASN A 176 6.50 10.29 -10.53
C ASN A 176 5.17 10.68 -11.18
N PHE A 177 4.26 9.72 -11.38
CA PHE A 177 2.91 10.03 -11.85
C PHE A 177 2.18 10.93 -10.84
N LYS A 178 2.25 10.63 -9.54
CA LYS A 178 1.66 11.49 -8.49
C LYS A 178 2.21 12.92 -8.56
N LEU A 179 3.51 13.10 -8.80
CA LEU A 179 4.13 14.42 -8.93
C LEU A 179 3.63 15.22 -10.15
N SER A 180 3.11 14.55 -11.19
CA SER A 180 2.49 15.23 -12.34
C SER A 180 1.03 15.66 -12.12
N LEU A 181 0.41 15.27 -11.01
CA LEU A 181 -0.99 15.57 -10.72
C LEU A 181 -1.13 16.86 -9.92
N ASN A 182 -2.19 17.62 -10.20
CA ASN A 182 -2.62 18.73 -9.35
C ASN A 182 -3.21 18.20 -8.03
N SER A 183 -3.16 19.05 -6.99
CA SER A 183 -3.82 18.77 -5.71
C SER A 183 -5.32 18.99 -5.74
N ILE A 184 -5.84 19.86 -6.63
CA ILE A 184 -7.25 20.22 -6.71
C ILE A 184 -7.73 20.07 -8.16
N TYR A 185 -8.95 19.53 -8.31
CA TYR A 185 -9.61 19.34 -9.58
C TYR A 185 -11.08 19.77 -9.52
N HIS A 186 -11.50 20.59 -10.48
CA HIS A 186 -12.90 21.01 -10.62
C HIS A 186 -13.60 20.21 -11.72
N GLY A 187 -14.84 19.81 -11.46
CA GLY A 187 -15.59 18.88 -12.31
C GLY A 187 -15.80 19.40 -13.73
N ILE A 188 -16.19 20.66 -13.90
CA ILE A 188 -16.39 21.29 -15.23
C ILE A 188 -15.07 21.30 -16.02
N GLU A 189 -13.96 21.68 -15.40
CA GLU A 189 -12.64 21.69 -16.04
C GLU A 189 -12.23 20.29 -16.49
N CYS A 190 -12.40 19.29 -15.62
CA CYS A 190 -12.06 17.91 -15.91
C CYS A 190 -12.91 17.34 -17.05
N TYR A 191 -14.23 17.58 -17.04
CA TYR A 191 -15.10 17.17 -18.15
C TYR A 191 -14.73 17.89 -19.45
N THR A 192 -14.45 19.20 -19.39
CA THR A 192 -14.03 19.98 -20.57
C THR A 192 -12.77 19.39 -21.20
N GLU A 193 -11.78 19.00 -20.39
CA GLU A 193 -10.56 18.34 -20.87
C GLU A 193 -10.85 16.94 -21.45
N LEU A 194 -11.67 16.12 -20.79
CA LEU A 194 -12.05 14.79 -21.31
C LEU A 194 -12.83 14.90 -22.64
N ILE A 195 -13.72 15.88 -22.75
CA ILE A 195 -14.53 16.12 -23.95
C ILE A 195 -13.66 16.61 -25.11
N SER A 196 -12.79 17.59 -24.87
CA SER A 196 -11.90 18.15 -25.91
C SER A 196 -10.90 17.12 -26.44
N ASN A 197 -10.47 16.16 -25.60
CA ASN A 197 -9.62 15.05 -26.00
C ASN A 197 -10.42 13.83 -26.52
N ASN A 198 -11.73 13.94 -26.66
CA ASN A 198 -12.63 12.88 -27.10
C ASN A 198 -12.44 11.55 -26.32
N TYR A 199 -12.16 11.62 -25.03
CA TYR A 199 -11.88 10.43 -24.22
C TYR A 199 -13.11 9.49 -24.15
N ARG A 200 -12.88 8.18 -24.15
CA ARG A 200 -13.94 7.16 -24.24
C ARG A 200 -14.97 7.24 -23.10
N ASN A 201 -14.52 7.62 -21.91
CA ASN A 201 -15.33 7.69 -20.70
C ASN A 201 -15.68 9.12 -20.27
N LYS A 202 -15.60 10.09 -21.21
CA LYS A 202 -15.81 11.53 -20.94
C LYS A 202 -17.16 11.90 -20.31
N PHE A 203 -18.17 11.03 -20.38
CA PHE A 203 -19.50 11.27 -19.78
C PHE A 203 -19.81 10.34 -18.61
N GLN A 204 -18.83 9.75 -17.94
CA GLN A 204 -19.10 8.94 -16.76
C GLN A 204 -19.30 9.84 -15.52
N PRO A 205 -20.33 9.59 -14.68
CA PRO A 205 -20.64 10.43 -13.52
C PRO A 205 -19.58 10.35 -12.41
N GLU A 206 -18.88 9.21 -12.31
CA GLU A 206 -17.71 9.04 -11.43
C GLU A 206 -16.46 9.64 -12.10
N TRP A 207 -16.55 10.90 -12.51
CA TRP A 207 -15.61 11.54 -13.44
C TRP A 207 -14.15 11.47 -12.98
N PHE A 208 -13.89 11.60 -11.67
CA PHE A 208 -12.52 11.64 -11.17
C PHE A 208 -11.76 10.33 -11.39
N GLY A 209 -12.43 9.17 -11.31
CA GLY A 209 -11.80 7.88 -11.62
C GLY A 209 -11.29 7.84 -13.05
N PHE A 210 -12.18 8.15 -14.00
CA PHE A 210 -11.86 8.18 -15.42
C PHE A 210 -10.90 9.30 -15.81
N PHE A 211 -10.91 10.42 -15.09
CA PHE A 211 -9.96 11.50 -15.27
C PHE A 211 -8.53 11.09 -14.87
N ILE A 212 -8.38 10.35 -13.77
CA ILE A 212 -7.08 9.79 -13.37
C ILE A 212 -6.59 8.76 -14.38
N GLU A 213 -7.46 7.89 -14.91
CA GLU A 213 -7.09 6.97 -16.01
C GLU A 213 -6.58 7.72 -17.23
N PHE A 214 -7.29 8.77 -17.66
CA PHE A 214 -6.87 9.63 -18.75
C PHE A 214 -5.52 10.32 -18.51
N LYS A 215 -5.30 10.88 -17.31
CA LYS A 215 -4.01 11.49 -16.94
C LYS A 215 -2.89 10.47 -16.91
N PHE A 216 -3.16 9.24 -16.47
CA PHE A 216 -2.17 8.17 -16.47
C PHE A 216 -1.79 7.72 -17.89
N GLU A 217 -2.78 7.57 -18.79
CA GLU A 217 -2.53 7.28 -20.21
C GLU A 217 -1.63 8.36 -20.84
N LYS A 218 -1.95 9.65 -20.64
CA LYS A 218 -1.11 10.77 -21.10
C LYS A 218 0.30 10.74 -20.49
N PHE A 219 0.40 10.53 -19.18
CA PHE A 219 1.69 10.44 -18.49
C PHE A 219 2.59 9.35 -19.10
N LEU A 220 2.04 8.17 -19.41
CA LEU A 220 2.79 7.09 -20.05
C LEU A 220 3.19 7.44 -21.49
N GLU A 221 2.37 8.19 -22.23
CA GLU A 221 2.70 8.66 -23.58
C GLU A 221 3.86 9.65 -23.57
N GLU A 222 3.85 10.60 -22.64
CA GLU A 222 4.91 11.59 -22.43
C GLU A 222 6.20 10.97 -21.87
N ASN A 223 6.09 9.83 -21.15
CA ASN A 223 7.19 9.14 -20.49
C ASN A 223 7.30 7.68 -20.97
N SER A 224 7.62 7.50 -22.25
CA SER A 224 7.59 6.20 -22.93
C SER A 224 8.46 5.11 -22.30
N ASN A 225 9.53 5.48 -21.56
CA ASN A 225 10.34 4.53 -20.79
C ASN A 225 9.53 3.76 -19.74
N TYR A 226 8.49 4.38 -19.16
CA TYR A 226 7.61 3.70 -18.19
C TYR A 226 6.71 2.64 -18.82
N LYS A 227 6.45 2.70 -20.13
CA LYS A 227 5.66 1.67 -20.83
C LYS A 227 6.29 0.28 -20.77
N SER A 228 7.62 0.20 -20.60
CA SER A 228 8.34 -1.08 -20.40
C SER A 228 8.11 -1.69 -19.01
N ILE A 229 7.65 -0.89 -18.06
CA ILE A 229 7.38 -1.27 -16.66
C ILE A 229 5.89 -1.56 -16.48
N CYS A 230 5.02 -0.65 -16.94
CA CYS A 230 3.57 -0.77 -16.83
C CYS A 230 2.89 -0.08 -18.02
N TRP A 231 1.84 -0.70 -18.57
CA TRP A 231 0.96 -0.05 -19.55
C TRP A 231 -0.52 -0.17 -19.18
N TYR A 232 -1.28 0.79 -19.71
CA TYR A 232 -2.73 0.84 -19.58
C TYR A 232 -3.42 -0.06 -20.62
N GLN A 233 -4.38 -0.89 -20.20
CA GLN A 233 -5.08 -1.88 -21.01
C GLN A 233 -6.45 -1.35 -21.47
N SER A 234 -6.46 -0.50 -22.49
CA SER A 234 -7.70 0.14 -22.99
C SER A 234 -8.61 -0.76 -23.82
N LYS A 235 -8.09 -1.85 -24.40
CA LYS A 235 -8.85 -2.81 -25.21
C LYS A 235 -8.75 -4.19 -24.58
N LYS A 236 -9.89 -4.72 -24.13
CA LYS A 236 -10.01 -6.04 -23.51
C LYS A 236 -10.99 -6.88 -24.34
N SER A 237 -10.61 -8.10 -24.69
CA SER A 237 -11.49 -9.11 -25.27
C SER A 237 -12.43 -9.68 -24.21
N LYS A 238 -13.48 -10.40 -24.64
CA LYS A 238 -14.50 -10.96 -23.73
C LYS A 238 -13.92 -11.93 -22.67
N ASN A 239 -12.76 -12.50 -22.92
CA ASN A 239 -12.10 -13.46 -22.02
C ASN A 239 -10.95 -12.84 -21.22
N ASP A 240 -10.62 -11.56 -21.44
CA ASP A 240 -9.55 -10.90 -20.72
C ASP A 240 -9.97 -10.53 -19.30
N ILE A 241 -8.99 -10.52 -18.40
CA ILE A 241 -9.18 -10.11 -17.01
C ILE A 241 -9.40 -8.59 -16.98
N ASP A 242 -10.54 -8.16 -16.45
CA ASP A 242 -10.91 -6.74 -16.41
C ASP A 242 -10.17 -5.97 -15.30
N LEU A 243 -8.92 -5.62 -15.61
CA LEU A 243 -7.99 -4.82 -14.81
C LEU A 243 -7.24 -3.83 -15.73
N ASP A 244 -7.07 -2.59 -15.28
CA ASP A 244 -6.63 -1.49 -16.16
C ASP A 244 -5.13 -1.46 -16.45
N LEU A 245 -4.33 -2.11 -15.61
CA LEU A 245 -2.87 -2.04 -15.65
C LEU A 245 -2.24 -3.41 -15.88
N ASN A 246 -1.16 -3.44 -16.65
CA ASN A 246 -0.35 -4.63 -16.85
C ASN A 246 1.13 -4.31 -16.61
N PHE A 247 1.73 -5.03 -15.67
CA PHE A 247 3.11 -4.86 -15.23
C PHE A 247 4.04 -5.80 -16.00
N ASN A 248 4.16 -5.57 -17.30
CA ASN A 248 5.01 -6.36 -18.18
C ASN A 248 4.75 -7.88 -18.11
N ASN A 249 3.47 -8.23 -18.14
CA ASN A 249 2.93 -9.59 -18.04
C ASN A 249 3.34 -10.35 -16.76
N LYS A 250 3.94 -9.68 -15.77
CA LYS A 250 4.27 -10.29 -14.49
C LYS A 250 3.05 -10.39 -13.57
N PHE A 251 2.22 -9.35 -13.58
CA PHE A 251 0.94 -9.28 -12.86
C PHE A 251 0.09 -8.14 -13.40
N LEU A 252 -1.17 -8.06 -12.95
CA LEU A 252 -2.12 -7.03 -13.35
C LEU A 252 -2.40 -6.06 -12.20
N GLY A 253 -2.99 -4.91 -12.52
CA GLY A 253 -3.48 -3.99 -11.51
C GLY A 253 -4.58 -3.07 -12.00
N ASP A 254 -5.02 -2.17 -11.13
CA ASP A 254 -6.15 -1.30 -11.42
C ASP A 254 -5.96 0.08 -10.79
N LEU A 255 -6.41 1.12 -11.49
CA LEU A 255 -6.43 2.48 -10.96
C LEU A 255 -7.74 2.68 -10.20
N LYS A 256 -7.62 3.03 -8.93
CA LYS A 256 -8.79 3.31 -8.07
C LYS A 256 -8.73 4.72 -7.55
N THR A 257 -9.90 5.28 -7.31
CA THR A 257 -10.04 6.49 -6.50
C THR A 257 -10.84 6.15 -5.25
N HIS A 258 -10.48 6.75 -4.12
CA HIS A 258 -11.11 6.50 -2.84
C HIS A 258 -11.37 7.80 -2.10
N SER A 259 -12.62 8.02 -1.70
CA SER A 259 -12.97 9.16 -0.84
C SER A 259 -12.55 8.86 0.60
N ASN A 260 -11.85 9.80 1.24
CA ASN A 260 -11.38 9.67 2.62
C ASN A 260 -12.50 9.47 3.65
N GLU A 261 -13.72 9.89 3.31
CA GLU A 261 -14.95 9.69 4.09
C GLU A 261 -15.48 8.25 4.00
N SER A 262 -15.09 7.49 2.98
CA SER A 262 -15.53 6.11 2.82
C SER A 262 -14.83 5.18 3.81
N SER A 263 -15.58 4.21 4.32
CA SER A 263 -15.06 3.20 5.25
C SER A 263 -14.27 2.09 4.54
N ALA A 264 -14.32 2.02 3.21
CA ALA A 264 -13.69 0.98 2.42
C ALA A 264 -13.39 1.40 0.98
N ILE A 265 -12.40 0.73 0.39
CA ILE A 265 -12.05 0.83 -1.03
C ILE A 265 -12.81 -0.28 -1.77
N LEU A 266 -13.56 0.09 -2.81
CA LEU A 266 -14.25 -0.87 -3.66
C LEU A 266 -13.31 -1.33 -4.79
N GLY A 267 -13.18 -2.64 -4.96
CA GLY A 267 -12.37 -3.24 -6.00
C GLY A 267 -13.19 -3.65 -7.24
N ASN A 268 -12.63 -4.61 -7.98
CA ASN A 268 -13.22 -5.21 -9.17
C ASN A 268 -14.07 -6.43 -8.79
N ASN A 269 -14.76 -6.99 -9.78
CA ASN A 269 -15.57 -8.19 -9.59
C ASN A 269 -14.72 -9.35 -9.08
N ILE A 270 -15.27 -10.15 -8.17
CA ILE A 270 -14.56 -11.27 -7.51
C ILE A 270 -13.96 -12.23 -8.55
N LYS A 271 -14.67 -12.47 -9.64
CA LYS A 271 -14.21 -13.33 -10.74
C LYS A 271 -12.87 -12.86 -11.33
N ASN A 272 -12.75 -11.57 -11.67
CA ASN A 272 -11.52 -11.01 -12.24
C ASN A 272 -10.36 -11.09 -11.26
N ILE A 273 -10.62 -10.86 -9.98
CA ILE A 273 -9.61 -10.98 -8.92
C ILE A 273 -9.11 -12.41 -8.83
N ASN A 274 -10.01 -13.39 -8.75
CA ASN A 274 -9.62 -14.79 -8.68
C ASN A 274 -8.83 -15.24 -9.93
N MET A 275 -9.25 -14.83 -11.13
CA MET A 275 -8.52 -15.13 -12.37
C MET A 275 -7.12 -14.49 -12.38
N ALA A 276 -6.96 -13.25 -11.89
CA ALA A 276 -5.67 -12.59 -11.79
C ALA A 276 -4.75 -13.30 -10.79
N LEU A 277 -5.29 -13.69 -9.63
CA LEU A 277 -4.53 -14.39 -8.61
C LEU A 277 -4.11 -15.80 -9.05
N GLU A 278 -5.00 -16.53 -9.72
CA GLU A 278 -4.68 -17.86 -10.26
C GLU A 278 -3.57 -17.78 -11.32
N LYS A 279 -3.63 -16.75 -12.19
CA LYS A 279 -2.67 -16.61 -13.29
C LYS A 279 -1.32 -16.01 -12.87
N TYR A 280 -1.33 -15.04 -11.96
CA TYR A 280 -0.14 -14.22 -11.65
C TYR A 280 0.29 -14.28 -10.18
N GLY A 281 -0.48 -14.95 -9.31
CA GLY A 281 -0.23 -15.03 -7.86
C GLY A 281 -0.53 -13.75 -7.08
N LYS A 282 -0.67 -12.61 -7.77
CA LYS A 282 -0.93 -11.29 -7.17
C LYS A 282 -1.53 -10.29 -8.16
N LEU A 283 -2.04 -9.18 -7.62
CA LEU A 283 -2.39 -7.97 -8.38
C LEU A 283 -2.22 -6.71 -7.52
N TRP A 284 -2.13 -5.53 -8.13
CA TRP A 284 -2.05 -4.25 -7.42
C TRP A 284 -3.26 -3.35 -7.63
N TYR A 285 -3.70 -2.68 -6.58
CA TYR A 285 -4.52 -1.48 -6.70
C TYR A 285 -3.68 -0.24 -6.42
N ILE A 286 -3.72 0.70 -7.36
CA ILE A 286 -3.12 2.01 -7.21
C ILE A 286 -4.26 2.96 -6.86
N VAL A 287 -4.37 3.30 -5.59
CA VAL A 287 -5.53 4.00 -5.03
C VAL A 287 -5.18 5.45 -4.76
N PHE A 288 -5.86 6.37 -5.43
CA PHE A 288 -5.73 7.82 -5.21
C PHE A 288 -6.80 8.29 -4.22
N ASN A 289 -6.34 8.67 -3.03
CA ASN A 289 -7.21 9.15 -1.96
C ASN A 289 -7.54 10.62 -2.13
N HIS A 290 -8.78 10.96 -1.85
CA HIS A 290 -9.23 12.33 -2.00
C HIS A 290 -10.34 12.74 -1.03
N ASN A 291 -10.46 14.04 -0.81
CA ASN A 291 -11.66 14.64 -0.23
C ASN A 291 -12.65 14.97 -1.35
N THR A 292 -13.94 14.73 -1.10
CA THR A 292 -15.00 14.92 -2.09
C THR A 292 -15.88 16.10 -1.69
N PHE A 293 -16.05 17.07 -2.59
CA PHE A 293 -17.00 18.17 -2.42
C PHE A 293 -18.20 17.93 -3.34
N ARG A 294 -19.40 17.88 -2.77
CA ARG A 294 -20.61 17.51 -3.51
C ARG A 294 -21.11 18.66 -4.38
N ASP A 295 -21.66 18.32 -5.53
CA ASP A 295 -22.24 19.30 -6.44
C ASP A 295 -23.55 19.90 -5.91
N SER A 296 -24.25 19.16 -5.05
CA SER A 296 -25.43 19.65 -4.33
C SER A 296 -25.17 20.84 -3.42
N GLU A 297 -23.91 21.08 -3.04
CA GLU A 297 -23.49 22.21 -2.20
C GLU A 297 -23.06 23.42 -3.04
N ASN A 298 -23.03 23.29 -4.37
CA ASN A 298 -22.52 24.29 -5.31
C ASN A 298 -23.53 24.53 -6.46
N ASN A 299 -24.82 24.65 -6.11
CA ASN A 299 -25.91 24.94 -7.03
C ASN A 299 -26.04 23.96 -8.22
N PHE A 300 -25.49 22.75 -8.09
CA PHE A 300 -25.53 21.71 -9.13
C PHE A 300 -24.88 22.11 -10.46
N GLU A 301 -23.90 23.02 -10.44
CA GLU A 301 -23.28 23.56 -11.65
C GLU A 301 -22.64 22.47 -12.53
N VAL A 302 -21.97 21.48 -11.92
CA VAL A 302 -21.34 20.39 -12.68
C VAL A 302 -22.40 19.47 -13.28
N THR A 303 -23.48 19.21 -12.53
CA THR A 303 -24.61 18.38 -12.98
C THR A 303 -25.28 19.00 -14.19
N ILE A 304 -25.57 20.31 -14.13
CA ILE A 304 -26.19 21.07 -15.22
C ILE A 304 -25.30 21.02 -16.45
N PHE A 305 -24.03 21.43 -16.32
CA PHE A 305 -23.04 21.39 -17.39
C PHE A 305 -22.96 20.00 -18.04
N TRP A 306 -22.82 18.94 -17.24
CA TRP A 306 -22.68 17.57 -17.74
C TRP A 306 -23.92 17.08 -18.50
N ASN A 307 -25.12 17.46 -18.08
CA ASN A 307 -26.36 17.09 -18.76
C ASN A 307 -26.57 17.92 -20.04
N GLU A 308 -26.17 19.19 -20.06
CA GLU A 308 -26.18 20.05 -21.27
C GLU A 308 -25.25 19.50 -22.35
N GLN A 309 -24.02 19.13 -21.99
CA GLN A 309 -23.06 18.53 -22.93
C GLN A 309 -23.56 17.21 -23.54
N GLN A 310 -24.42 16.48 -22.82
CA GLN A 310 -25.08 15.26 -23.31
C GLN A 310 -26.44 15.51 -23.97
N LYS A 311 -26.92 16.77 -24.02
CA LYS A 311 -28.22 17.15 -24.57
C LYS A 311 -29.39 16.41 -23.93
N LYS A 312 -29.37 16.26 -22.59
CA LYS A 312 -30.48 15.65 -21.85
C LYS A 312 -31.53 16.69 -21.48
N ASP A 313 -32.80 16.32 -21.58
CA ASP A 313 -33.92 17.20 -21.20
C ASP A 313 -33.94 17.46 -19.68
N ASN A 314 -33.68 16.44 -18.88
CA ASN A 314 -33.60 16.57 -17.42
C ASN A 314 -32.18 16.95 -16.99
N LEU A 315 -31.95 18.25 -16.82
CA LEU A 315 -30.67 18.81 -16.37
C LEU A 315 -30.29 18.44 -14.93
N MET A 316 -31.21 17.90 -14.13
CA MET A 316 -30.98 17.48 -12.75
C MET A 316 -30.71 15.98 -12.61
N SER A 317 -30.64 15.25 -13.73
CA SER A 317 -30.27 13.83 -13.73
C SER A 317 -28.88 13.64 -13.13
N TYR A 318 -28.73 12.62 -12.26
CA TYR A 318 -27.49 12.33 -11.51
C TYR A 318 -27.04 13.37 -10.47
N SER A 319 -27.82 14.42 -10.19
CA SER A 319 -27.51 15.46 -9.18
C SER A 319 -27.06 14.92 -7.82
N LYS A 320 -27.64 13.81 -7.36
CA LYS A 320 -27.29 13.16 -6.08
C LYS A 320 -25.91 12.48 -6.06
N LYS A 321 -25.29 12.26 -7.21
CA LYS A 321 -24.01 11.53 -7.37
C LYS A 321 -22.87 12.42 -7.81
N MET A 322 -23.18 13.60 -8.35
CA MET A 322 -22.17 14.46 -8.97
C MET A 322 -21.26 15.10 -7.91
N LYS A 323 -19.98 15.20 -8.25
CA LYS A 323 -18.95 15.83 -7.43
C LYS A 323 -18.59 17.16 -8.09
N ASN A 324 -18.58 18.23 -7.30
CA ASN A 324 -18.17 19.55 -7.76
C ASN A 324 -16.66 19.62 -7.92
N ARG A 325 -15.95 19.25 -6.86
CA ARG A 325 -14.50 19.37 -6.72
C ARG A 325 -13.94 18.17 -5.99
N ILE A 326 -12.71 17.83 -6.33
CA ILE A 326 -11.91 16.82 -5.65
C ILE A 326 -10.60 17.45 -5.19
N GLU A 327 -10.20 17.13 -3.98
CA GLU A 327 -8.87 17.46 -3.45
C GLU A 327 -8.10 16.15 -3.24
N LEU A 328 -7.05 15.96 -4.04
CA LEU A 328 -6.17 14.80 -3.96
C LEU A 328 -5.26 14.93 -2.72
N THR A 329 -5.20 13.87 -1.92
CA THR A 329 -4.52 13.90 -0.62
C THR A 329 -3.27 13.03 -0.61
N ASP A 330 -3.39 11.77 -1.03
CA ASP A 330 -2.27 10.84 -1.15
C ASP A 330 -2.60 9.74 -2.18
N PHE A 331 -1.67 8.80 -2.34
CA PHE A 331 -1.95 7.54 -3.01
C PHE A 331 -1.36 6.38 -2.21
N MET A 332 -1.88 5.18 -2.45
CA MET A 332 -1.36 3.94 -1.92
C MET A 332 -1.33 2.86 -2.99
N ILE A 333 -0.39 1.92 -2.82
CA ILE A 333 -0.32 0.70 -3.61
C ILE A 333 -0.70 -0.45 -2.70
N LEU A 334 -1.77 -1.17 -3.04
CA LEU A 334 -2.27 -2.32 -2.28
C LEU A 334 -2.06 -3.60 -3.08
N GLU A 335 -1.24 -4.52 -2.59
CA GLU A 335 -1.02 -5.82 -3.21
C GLU A 335 -2.04 -6.83 -2.67
N ILE A 336 -2.85 -7.41 -3.56
CA ILE A 336 -3.71 -8.54 -3.24
C ILE A 336 -3.02 -9.82 -3.73
N ASN A 337 -3.02 -10.86 -2.91
CA ASN A 337 -2.50 -12.19 -3.23
C ASN A 337 -3.25 -13.28 -2.48
N GLU A 338 -2.82 -14.52 -2.69
CA GLU A 338 -3.40 -15.73 -2.07
C GLU A 338 -3.42 -15.71 -0.53
N TYR A 339 -2.49 -15.00 0.13
CA TYR A 339 -2.40 -14.97 1.58
C TYR A 339 -3.32 -13.93 2.21
N ASN A 340 -3.42 -12.74 1.61
CA ASN A 340 -4.21 -11.65 2.18
C ASN A 340 -5.64 -11.54 1.61
N LYS A 341 -5.97 -12.26 0.52
CA LYS A 341 -7.33 -12.27 -0.04
C LYS A 341 -8.42 -12.66 0.96
N LYS A 342 -8.09 -13.50 1.95
CA LYS A 342 -9.02 -13.91 3.03
C LYS A 342 -9.49 -12.75 3.92
N TYR A 343 -8.81 -11.61 3.84
CA TYR A 343 -9.16 -10.37 4.56
C TYR A 343 -9.99 -9.40 3.72
N LEU A 344 -10.31 -9.75 2.47
CA LEU A 344 -11.24 -9.02 1.64
C LEU A 344 -12.67 -9.28 2.10
N SER A 345 -13.47 -8.22 2.11
CA SER A 345 -14.91 -8.29 2.31
C SER A 345 -15.61 -8.35 0.96
N VAL A 346 -16.84 -8.87 0.92
CA VAL A 346 -17.68 -8.88 -0.29
C VAL A 346 -18.60 -7.66 -0.31
N PHE A 347 -18.71 -7.00 -1.45
CA PHE A 347 -19.68 -5.94 -1.71
C PHE A 347 -20.71 -6.38 -2.74
N ASN A 348 -21.97 -6.49 -2.29
CA ASN A 348 -23.10 -6.84 -3.13
C ASN A 348 -23.64 -5.57 -3.80
N GLN A 349 -23.46 -5.46 -5.12
CA GLN A 349 -23.76 -4.26 -5.90
C GLN A 349 -25.26 -4.01 -6.18
N GLY A 350 -26.16 -4.86 -5.65
CA GLY A 350 -27.59 -4.80 -5.93
C GLY A 350 -27.96 -5.36 -7.31
N ILE A 351 -28.89 -4.70 -8.01
CA ILE A 351 -29.52 -5.20 -9.24
C ILE A 351 -29.19 -4.27 -10.42
N ASN A 352 -28.98 -4.83 -11.61
CA ASN A 352 -28.80 -4.11 -12.86
C ASN A 352 -30.11 -3.52 -13.40
N SER A 353 -30.02 -2.64 -14.40
CA SER A 353 -31.19 -2.10 -15.12
C SER A 353 -32.03 -3.19 -15.80
N ASN A 354 -31.44 -4.34 -16.12
CA ASN A 354 -32.12 -5.52 -16.67
C ASN A 354 -32.73 -6.44 -15.59
N LYS A 355 -32.84 -5.98 -14.33
CA LYS A 355 -33.37 -6.73 -13.18
C LYS A 355 -32.55 -7.95 -12.74
N LEU A 356 -31.38 -8.20 -13.30
CA LEU A 356 -30.48 -9.27 -12.86
C LEU A 356 -29.54 -8.79 -11.73
N PRO A 357 -29.18 -9.64 -10.75
CA PRO A 357 -28.17 -9.30 -9.75
C PRO A 357 -26.84 -8.91 -10.41
N ARG A 358 -26.21 -7.87 -9.89
CA ARG A 358 -24.85 -7.49 -10.28
C ARG A 358 -23.86 -8.45 -9.64
N GLU A 359 -22.83 -8.84 -10.39
CA GLU A 359 -21.74 -9.63 -9.84
C GLU A 359 -21.14 -8.94 -8.60
N PRO A 360 -20.83 -9.67 -7.53
CA PRO A 360 -20.23 -9.09 -6.35
C PRO A 360 -18.81 -8.57 -6.64
N LYS A 361 -18.43 -7.51 -5.91
CA LYS A 361 -17.07 -6.95 -5.92
C LYS A 361 -16.33 -7.26 -4.63
N ILE A 362 -15.01 -7.23 -4.71
CA ILE A 362 -14.20 -7.22 -3.49
C ILE A 362 -14.24 -5.82 -2.84
N LYS A 363 -14.03 -5.78 -1.54
CA LYS A 363 -13.97 -4.57 -0.73
C LYS A 363 -12.82 -4.67 0.27
N ILE A 364 -11.95 -3.67 0.31
CA ILE A 364 -10.88 -3.55 1.30
C ILE A 364 -11.36 -2.57 2.37
N ASP A 365 -11.70 -3.07 3.56
CA ASP A 365 -12.09 -2.21 4.67
C ASP A 365 -10.88 -1.41 5.19
N LYS A 366 -11.09 -0.13 5.55
CA LYS A 366 -10.02 0.80 5.98
C LYS A 366 -9.16 0.25 7.12
N LYS A 367 -9.76 -0.54 8.02
CA LYS A 367 -9.07 -1.20 9.15
C LYS A 367 -8.08 -2.30 8.74
N MET A 368 -8.18 -2.79 7.50
CA MET A 368 -7.38 -3.88 6.94
C MET A 368 -6.29 -3.39 5.98
N ILE A 369 -6.29 -2.11 5.59
CA ILE A 369 -5.37 -1.55 4.56
C ILE A 369 -3.91 -1.93 4.80
N ASN A 370 -3.40 -1.85 6.04
CA ASN A 370 -2.00 -2.16 6.35
C ASN A 370 -1.59 -3.63 6.09
N ASN A 371 -2.53 -4.52 5.76
CA ASN A 371 -2.29 -5.91 5.41
C ASN A 371 -2.24 -6.16 3.89
N PHE A 372 -2.49 -5.13 3.09
CA PHE A 372 -2.41 -5.16 1.64
C PHE A 372 -1.20 -4.34 1.17
#